data_AF-A0AA96KDM2-F1
#
_entry.id   AF-A0AA96KDM2-F1
#
_cell.length_a   1.000
_cell.length_b   1.000
_cell.length_c   1.000
_cell.angle_alpha   90.00
_cell.angle_beta   90.00
_cell.angle_gamma   90.00
#
_symmetry.space_group_name_H-M   'P 1'
#
loop_
_entity.id
_entity.type
_entity.pdbx_description
1 polymer ?
#
loop_
_entity_poly.entity_id
_entity_poly.type
_entity_poly.pdbx_seq_one_letter_code
_entity_poly.pdbx_strand_id
1 'polypeptide(L)' 'MLELSDAVIPLLVHALRDAVRYNEQLLQSETLRNRDEYEEYLVEVSQLYAEVKTLYKKFEADVGNFIEDIW' A
#
# COMPACT_ATOMS: atom_id res chain seq x y z
N MET A 1 11.49 -4.45 17.43
CA MET A 1 10.08 -4.06 17.26
C MET A 1 10.10 -2.71 16.58
N LEU A 2 9.44 -2.59 15.42
CA LEU A 2 9.37 -1.31 14.71
C LEU A 2 8.29 -0.47 15.39
N GLU A 3 8.64 0.73 15.85
CA GLU A 3 7.69 1.67 16.45
C GLU A 3 7.47 2.81 15.45
N LEU A 4 6.22 2.98 15.02
CA LEU A 4 5.79 4.07 14.15
C LEU A 4 4.84 4.96 14.94
N SER A 5 4.93 6.27 14.77
CA SER A 5 3.95 7.19 15.34
C SER A 5 2.59 7.00 14.66
N ASP A 6 1.50 7.22 15.40
CA ASP A 6 0.13 7.12 14.89
C ASP A 6 -0.10 7.94 13.61
N ALA A 7 0.56 9.09 13.47
CA ALA A 7 0.48 9.94 12.28
C ALA A 7 1.12 9.31 11.01
N VAL A 8 2.08 8.41 11.17
CA VAL A 8 2.81 7.75 10.06
C VAL A 8 2.04 6.53 9.55
N ILE A 9 1.21 5.91 10.37
CA ILE A 9 0.50 4.68 10.00
C ILE A 9 -0.49 4.91 8.83
N PRO A 10 -1.36 5.95 8.83
CA PRO A 10 -2.19 6.26 7.67
C PRO A 10 -1.36 6.55 6.43
N LEU A 11 -0.28 7.33 6.57
CA LEU A 11 0.60 7.68 5.46
C LEU A 11 1.23 6.44 4.83
N LEU A 12 1.63 5.46 5.62
CA LEU A 12 2.18 4.20 5.15
C LEU A 12 1.14 3.40 4.34
N VAL A 13 -0.10 3.33 4.82
CA VAL A 13 -1.21 2.70 4.08
C VAL A 13 -1.42 3.40 2.73
N HIS A 14 -1.39 4.73 2.69
CA HIS A 14 -1.53 5.50 1.46
C HIS A 14 -0.37 5.28 0.49
N ALA A 15 0.87 5.34 0.98
CA ALA A 15 2.05 5.10 0.17
C ALA A 15 2.03 3.71 -0.48
N LEU A 16 1.63 2.68 0.27
CA LEU A 16 1.50 1.32 -0.25
C LEU A 16 0.36 1.18 -1.26
N ARG A 17 -0.81 1.79 -1.00
CA ARG A 17 -1.93 1.84 -1.96
C ARG A 17 -1.48 2.46 -3.28
N ASP A 18 -0.80 3.59 -3.22
CA ASP A 18 -0.40 4.35 -4.40
C ASP A 18 0.71 3.61 -5.16
N ALA A 19 1.62 2.93 -4.45
CA ALA A 19 2.60 2.02 -5.04
C ALA A 19 1.94 0.86 -5.80
N VAL A 20 0.94 0.19 -5.20
CA VAL A 20 0.17 -0.87 -5.89
C VAL A 20 -0.45 -0.32 -7.18
N ARG A 21 -1.21 0.78 -7.09
CA ARG A 21 -1.89 1.40 -8.24
C ARG A 21 -0.93 1.81 -9.34
N TYR A 22 0.21 2.41 -8.97
CA TYR A 22 1.22 2.81 -9.93
C TYR A 22 1.76 1.60 -10.69
N ASN A 23 2.08 0.50 -9.99
CA ASN A 23 2.62 -0.70 -10.62
C ASN A 23 1.57 -1.42 -11.49
N GLU A 24 0.30 -1.46 -11.06
CA GLU A 24 -0.80 -1.96 -11.90
C GLU A 24 -0.89 -1.19 -13.24
N GLN A 25 -0.77 0.13 -13.20
CA GLN A 25 -0.77 0.96 -14.41
C GLN A 25 0.50 0.80 -15.23
N LEU A 26 1.66 0.70 -14.56
CA LEU A 26 2.94 0.52 -15.23
C LEU A 26 2.97 -0.77 -16.06
N LEU A 27 2.35 -1.85 -15.58
CA LEU A 27 2.21 -3.10 -16.32
C LEU A 27 1.37 -2.98 -17.60
N GLN A 28 0.60 -1.90 -17.77
CA GLN A 28 -0.10 -1.60 -19.03
C GLN A 28 0.79 -0.85 -20.04
N SER A 29 2.00 -0.44 -19.66
CA SER A 29 2.92 0.26 -20.55
C SER A 29 3.48 -0.68 -21.64
N GLU A 30 3.31 -0.29 -22.89
CA GLU A 30 3.87 -1.01 -24.05
C GLU A 30 5.40 -0.96 -24.13
N THR A 31 6.02 -0.01 -23.42
CA THR A 31 7.48 0.18 -23.42
C THR A 31 8.18 -0.53 -22.26
N LEU A 32 7.43 -1.19 -21.38
CA LEU A 32 7.99 -1.84 -20.20
C LEU A 32 8.84 -3.06 -20.60
N ARG A 33 10.08 -3.07 -20.12
CA ARG A 33 11.00 -4.21 -20.25
C ARG A 33 11.05 -4.97 -18.93
N ASN A 34 11.40 -6.25 -18.98
CA ASN A 34 11.46 -7.15 -17.82
C ASN A 34 10.14 -7.19 -17.02
N ARG A 35 9.02 -7.35 -17.74
CA ARG A 35 7.67 -7.27 -17.18
C ARG A 35 7.45 -8.23 -16.01
N ASP A 36 8.07 -9.41 -16.07
CA ASP A 36 8.09 -10.44 -15.03
C ASP A 36 8.58 -9.92 -13.68
N GLU A 37 9.64 -9.10 -13.66
CA GLU A 37 10.16 -8.49 -12.43
C GLU A 37 9.13 -7.52 -11.79
N TYR A 38 8.39 -6.77 -12.61
CA TYR A 38 7.36 -5.85 -12.14
C TYR A 38 6.08 -6.58 -11.69
N GLU A 39 5.76 -7.71 -12.32
CA GLU A 39 4.64 -8.57 -11.90
C GLU A 39 4.95 -9.20 -10.54
N GLU A 40 6.17 -9.71 -10.33
CA GLU A 40 6.62 -10.22 -9.03
C GLU A 40 6.58 -9.12 -7.95
N TYR A 41 7.15 -7.94 -8.24
CA TYR A 41 7.10 -6.81 -7.31
C TYR A 41 5.67 -6.37 -6.99
N LEU A 42 4.77 -6.36 -7.98
CA LEU A 42 3.35 -6.03 -7.75
C LEU A 42 2.69 -7.02 -6.78
N VAL A 43 3.01 -8.30 -6.87
CA VAL A 43 2.50 -9.31 -5.93
C VAL A 43 2.98 -9.01 -4.51
N GLU A 44 4.28 -8.79 -4.34
CA GLU A 44 4.88 -8.51 -3.03
C GLU A 44 4.31 -7.24 -2.38
N VAL A 45 4.24 -6.13 -3.12
CA VAL A 45 3.72 -4.86 -2.59
C VAL A 45 2.23 -4.92 -2.31
N SER A 46 1.47 -5.71 -3.08
CA SER A 46 0.04 -5.95 -2.83
C SER A 46 -0.20 -6.75 -1.55
N GLN A 47 0.63 -7.77 -1.30
CA GLN A 47 0.58 -8.53 -0.05
C GLN A 47 0.90 -7.64 1.14
N LEU A 48 1.98 -6.85 1.05
CA LEU A 48 2.36 -5.91 2.10
C LEU A 48 1.25 -4.88 2.37
N TYR A 49 0.65 -4.32 1.31
CA TYR A 49 -0.48 -3.41 1.45
C TYR A 49 -1.66 -4.06 2.18
N ALA A 50 -2.01 -5.30 1.85
CA ALA A 50 -3.10 -6.03 2.50
C ALA A 50 -2.83 -6.27 4.00
N GLU A 51 -1.60 -6.64 4.36
CA GLU A 51 -1.19 -6.83 5.76
C GLU A 51 -1.24 -5.52 6.54
N VAL A 52 -0.61 -4.46 6.03
CA VAL A 52 -0.57 -3.15 6.69
C VAL A 52 -1.97 -2.54 6.82
N LYS A 53 -2.81 -2.68 5.79
CA LYS A 53 -4.22 -2.26 5.85
C LYS A 53 -5.00 -3.02 6.92
N THR A 54 -4.78 -4.32 7.04
CA THR A 54 -5.43 -5.15 8.06
C THR A 54 -4.99 -4.76 9.47
N LEU A 55 -3.71 -4.45 9.65
CA LEU A 55 -3.18 -3.95 10.92
C LEU A 55 -3.77 -2.58 11.26
N TYR A 56 -3.83 -1.66 10.30
CA TYR A 56 -4.42 -0.34 10.50
C TYR A 56 -5.87 -0.42 10.97
N LYS A 57 -6.70 -1.24 10.30
CA LYS A 57 -8.11 -1.42 10.66
C LYS A 57 -8.34 -1.84 12.13
N LYS A 58 -7.36 -2.48 12.77
CA LYS A 58 -7.46 -2.87 14.19
C LYS A 58 -7.28 -1.68 15.14
N PHE A 59 -6.62 -0.62 14.70
CA PHE A 59 -6.30 0.58 15.49
C PHE A 59 -6.96 1.85 14.94
N GLU A 60 -7.75 1.74 13.88
CA GLU A 60 -8.46 2.84 13.23
C GLU A 60 -9.33 3.65 14.22
N ALA A 61 -9.92 2.98 15.21
CA ALA A 61 -10.66 3.61 16.29
C ALA A 61 -9.80 4.48 17.23
N ASP A 62 -8.52 4.16 17.38
CA ASP A 62 -7.57 4.87 18.24
C ASP A 62 -6.89 6.04 17.51
N VAL A 63 -6.72 5.93 16.19
CA VAL A 63 -6.04 6.93 15.34
C VAL A 63 -6.99 8.05 14.87
N GLY A 64 -8.31 7.84 14.94
CA GLY A 64 -9.32 8.86 14.67
C GLY A 64 -9.47 9.30 13.21
N ASN A 65 -8.75 8.65 12.28
CA ASN A 65 -8.86 8.86 10.84
C ASN A 65 -9.34 7.56 10.17
N PHE A 66 -10.50 7.58 9.50
CA PHE A 66 -11.00 6.40 8.80
C PHE A 66 -10.36 6.26 7.42
N ILE A 67 -9.88 5.07 7.05
CA ILE A 67 -9.38 4.76 5.70
C ILE A 67 -10.46 5.02 4.64
N GLU A 68 -11.73 4.82 5.01
CA GLU A 68 -12.88 4.96 4.12
C GLU A 68 -13.26 6.43 3.86
N ASP A 69 -12.73 7.39 4.63
CA ASP A 69 -12.99 8.83 4.43
C ASP A 69 -11.88 9.55 3.66
N ILE A 70 -10.78 8.85 3.35
CA ILE A 70 -9.59 9.43 2.71
C ILE A 70 -9.57 9.02 1.23
N TRP A 71 -10.48 9.66 0.48
CA TRP A 71 -10.64 9.53 -0.97
C TRP A 71 -9.74 10.48 -1.75
#